data_AF-A0A924BEV1-F1
#
_entry.id   AF-A0A924BEV1-F1
#
_cell.length_a   1.000
_cell.length_b   1.000
_cell.length_c   1.000
_cell.angle_alpha   90.00
_cell.angle_beta   90.00
_cell.angle_gamma   90.00
#
_symmetry.space_group_name_H-M   'P 1'
#
loop_
_entity.id
_entity.type
_entity.pdbx_description
1 polymer ?
#
loop_
_entity_poly.entity_id
_entity_poly.type
_entity_poly.pdbx_seq_one_letter_code
_entity_poly.pdbx_strand_id
1 'polypeptide(L)'
;MSGLDSINKGLNNFTNTVGNVTQQGVQLGQALNGLNNALNGMPTDQYTSGSVQPSVGGKVALKPLFTENGQYQPNPLENKFADRLSFFGITDSQKFASAASTPFKRSMMSFLVGFGNDRQYIKQKIDQWAGQADIIKTGASINDAKLMQMTGVRDVGHLSTYANPIDKGALYAAMGANAMQYGFHMPNMGSVSSQIEAARQIAPTIRWN
;
A
#
# COMPACT_ATOMS: atom_id res chain seq x y z
N MET A 1 54.81 -28.31 -16.57
CA MET A 1 54.12 -27.10 -17.05
C MET A 1 52.68 -27.16 -16.57
N SER A 2 52.35 -26.59 -15.41
CA SER A 2 50.95 -26.61 -14.88
C SER A 2 50.61 -25.49 -13.87
N GLY A 3 51.57 -24.63 -13.50
CA GLY A 3 51.36 -23.56 -12.50
C GLY A 3 50.97 -22.20 -13.09
N LEU A 4 51.28 -21.92 -14.36
CA LEU A 4 50.99 -20.63 -14.99
C LEU A 4 49.54 -20.54 -15.52
N ASP A 5 48.96 -21.66 -15.95
CA ASP A 5 47.59 -21.69 -16.47
C ASP A 5 46.52 -21.55 -15.37
N SER A 6 46.82 -21.95 -14.14
CA SER A 6 45.92 -21.78 -12.99
C SER A 6 45.89 -20.34 -12.49
N ILE A 7 47.03 -19.64 -12.53
CA ILE A 7 47.13 -18.21 -12.19
C ILE A 7 46.37 -17.35 -13.19
N ASN A 8 46.50 -17.63 -14.50
CA ASN A 8 45.77 -16.91 -15.54
C ASN A 8 44.24 -17.11 -15.46
N LYS A 9 43.77 -18.30 -15.08
CA LYS A 9 42.34 -18.53 -14.85
C LYS A 9 41.81 -17.81 -13.61
N GLY A 10 42.61 -17.73 -12.54
CA GLY A 10 42.26 -16.98 -11.32
C GLY A 10 42.16 -15.47 -11.56
N LEU A 11 43.10 -14.90 -12.31
CA LEU A 11 43.10 -13.48 -12.68
C LEU A 11 41.94 -13.10 -13.61
N ASN A 12 41.63 -13.92 -14.62
CA ASN A 12 40.49 -13.65 -15.50
C ASN A 12 39.15 -13.73 -14.76
N ASN A 13 39.00 -14.66 -13.81
CA ASN A 13 37.79 -14.75 -13.00
C ASN A 13 37.65 -13.57 -12.02
N PHE A 14 38.74 -13.16 -11.36
CA PHE A 14 38.74 -12.00 -10.48
C PHE A 14 38.40 -10.70 -11.23
N THR A 15 38.95 -10.51 -12.43
CA THR A 15 38.71 -9.32 -13.25
C THR A 15 37.25 -9.24 -13.74
N ASN A 16 36.65 -10.39 -14.09
CA ASN A 16 35.24 -10.47 -14.46
C ASN A 16 34.30 -10.25 -13.26
N THR A 17 34.64 -10.74 -12.06
CA THR A 17 33.86 -10.49 -10.84
C THR A 17 33.92 -9.02 -10.43
N VAL A 18 35.09 -8.39 -10.46
CA VAL A 18 35.24 -6.95 -10.14
C VAL A 18 34.57 -6.08 -11.22
N GLY A 19 34.65 -6.46 -12.50
CA GLY A 19 33.94 -5.78 -13.59
C GLY A 19 32.41 -5.81 -13.42
N ASN A 20 31.84 -6.96 -13.02
CA ASN A 20 30.41 -7.10 -12.77
C ASN A 20 29.95 -6.33 -11.52
N VAL A 21 30.74 -6.34 -10.43
CA VAL A 21 30.41 -5.55 -9.22
C VAL A 21 30.47 -4.05 -9.51
N THR A 22 31.43 -3.61 -10.34
CA THR A 22 31.56 -2.21 -10.73
C THR A 22 30.42 -1.77 -11.66
N GLN A 23 30.00 -2.61 -12.61
CA GLN A 23 28.84 -2.33 -13.47
C GLN A 23 27.51 -2.34 -12.71
N GLN A 24 27.32 -3.24 -11.74
CA GLN A 24 26.16 -3.21 -10.84
C GLN A 24 26.18 -1.97 -9.94
N GLY A 25 27.34 -1.54 -9.45
CA GLY A 25 27.49 -0.30 -8.69
C GLY A 25 27.21 0.96 -9.52
N VAL A 26 27.58 0.97 -10.80
CA VAL A 26 27.26 2.06 -11.74
C VAL A 26 25.77 2.05 -12.11
N GLN A 27 25.14 0.89 -12.30
CA GLN A 27 23.69 0.79 -12.51
C GLN A 27 22.89 1.19 -11.27
N LEU A 28 23.34 0.82 -10.06
CA LEU A 28 22.76 1.32 -8.80
C LEU A 28 22.96 2.82 -8.66
N GLY A 29 24.14 3.34 -8.97
CA GLY A 29 24.43 4.78 -8.93
C GLY A 29 23.59 5.57 -9.93
N GLN A 30 23.36 5.04 -11.12
CA GLN A 30 22.47 5.63 -12.14
C GLN A 30 20.99 5.51 -11.75
N ALA A 31 20.56 4.40 -11.14
CA ALA A 31 19.20 4.25 -10.62
C ALA A 31 18.93 5.16 -9.41
N LEU A 32 19.91 5.31 -8.51
CA LEU A 32 19.84 6.21 -7.36
C LEU A 32 19.89 7.69 -7.79
N ASN A 33 20.70 8.04 -8.80
CA ASN A 33 20.66 9.37 -9.40
C ASN A 33 19.38 9.63 -10.18
N GLY A 34 18.81 8.61 -10.84
CA GLY A 34 17.49 8.68 -11.48
C GLY A 34 16.37 8.93 -10.46
N LEU A 35 16.41 8.26 -9.31
CA LEU A 35 15.51 8.51 -8.18
C LEU A 35 15.71 9.90 -7.57
N ASN A 36 16.95 10.35 -7.39
CA ASN A 36 17.25 11.68 -6.84
C ASN A 36 16.82 12.82 -7.78
N ASN A 37 16.95 12.64 -9.11
CA ASN A 37 16.45 13.59 -10.10
C ASN A 37 14.92 13.55 -10.22
N ALA A 38 14.28 12.39 -10.06
CA ALA A 38 12.82 12.28 -10.01
C ALA A 38 12.22 12.92 -8.75
N LEU A 39 12.95 12.90 -7.62
CA LEU A 39 12.56 13.55 -6.37
C LEU A 39 12.78 15.07 -6.38
N ASN A 40 13.83 15.57 -7.03
CA ASN A 40 14.14 17.01 -7.06
C ASN A 40 13.53 17.75 -8.27
N GLY A 41 13.00 17.03 -9.27
CA GLY A 41 12.45 17.61 -10.49
C GLY A 41 10.92 17.70 -10.55
N MET A 42 10.19 17.24 -9.52
CA MET A 42 8.73 17.37 -9.52
C MET A 42 8.33 18.83 -9.29
N PRO A 43 7.51 19.44 -10.17
CA PRO A 43 6.89 20.71 -9.87
C PRO A 43 6.10 20.57 -8.57
N THR A 44 6.28 21.52 -7.66
CA THR A 44 5.43 21.71 -6.47
C THR A 44 4.09 22.27 -6.93
N ASP A 45 3.37 21.50 -7.75
CA ASP A 45 2.00 21.83 -8.10
C ASP A 45 1.17 21.74 -6.82
N GLN A 46 0.61 22.89 -6.42
CA GLN A 46 -0.29 23.03 -5.29
C GLN A 46 -1.57 22.24 -5.56
N TYR A 47 -1.54 20.94 -5.29
CA TYR A 47 -2.75 20.15 -5.18
C TYR A 47 -3.44 20.57 -3.89
N THR A 48 -4.52 21.32 -4.03
CA THR A 48 -5.42 21.71 -2.94
C THR A 48 -5.84 20.45 -2.18
N SER A 49 -5.29 20.27 -0.98
CA SER A 49 -5.53 19.12 -0.12
C SER A 49 -7.00 19.13 0.33
N GLY A 50 -7.83 18.32 -0.31
CA GLY A 50 -9.10 17.90 0.30
C GLY A 50 -8.77 17.22 1.63
N SER A 51 -9.22 17.85 2.73
CA SER A 51 -9.00 17.49 4.13
C SER A 51 -8.61 16.02 4.36
N VAL A 52 -7.31 15.79 4.55
CA VAL A 52 -6.74 14.49 4.94
C VAL A 52 -7.19 14.22 6.36
N GLN A 53 -8.04 13.21 6.59
CA GLN A 53 -8.34 12.80 7.96
C GLN A 53 -7.18 11.92 8.46
N PRO A 54 -6.35 12.39 9.42
CA PRO A 54 -5.23 11.61 9.93
C PRO A 54 -5.75 10.36 10.66
N SER A 55 -5.03 9.24 10.56
CA SER A 55 -5.31 8.06 11.38
C SER A 55 -4.89 8.35 12.82
N VAL A 56 -5.86 8.62 13.70
CA VAL A 56 -5.58 8.88 15.12
C VAL A 56 -5.53 7.54 15.85
N GLY A 57 -4.33 7.10 16.21
CA GLY A 57 -4.13 5.82 16.92
C GLY A 57 -4.40 4.59 16.05
N GLY A 58 -4.13 4.65 14.74
CA GLY A 58 -4.26 3.50 13.83
C GLY A 58 -5.70 3.12 13.48
N LYS A 59 -6.67 4.02 13.69
CA LYS A 59 -8.07 3.83 13.31
C LYS A 59 -8.70 5.10 12.74
N VAL A 60 -9.74 4.91 11.93
CA VAL A 60 -10.54 5.99 11.32
C VAL A 60 -12.04 5.64 11.37
N ALA A 61 -12.91 6.64 11.24
CA ALA A 61 -14.35 6.41 11.16
C ALA A 61 -14.75 5.68 9.86
N LEU A 62 -15.92 5.03 9.84
CA LEU A 62 -16.35 4.23 8.68
C LEU A 62 -16.67 5.04 7.42
N LYS A 63 -17.38 6.15 7.56
CA LYS A 63 -17.75 7.01 6.42
C LYS A 63 -16.54 7.44 5.58
N PRO A 64 -15.48 8.02 6.18
CA PRO A 64 -14.31 8.40 5.40
C PRO A 64 -13.53 7.17 4.89
N LEU A 65 -13.54 6.03 5.58
CA LEU A 65 -12.95 4.77 5.07
C LEU A 65 -13.66 4.29 3.80
N PHE A 66 -14.98 4.44 3.72
CA PHE A 66 -15.76 3.91 2.61
C PHE A 66 -15.84 4.85 1.41
N THR A 67 -15.60 6.14 1.61
CA THR A 67 -15.75 7.16 0.57
C THR A 67 -14.69 6.99 -0.52
N GLU A 68 -15.12 6.80 -1.77
CA GLU A 68 -14.23 6.76 -2.92
C GLU A 68 -13.70 8.16 -3.30
N ASN A 69 -12.50 8.51 -2.81
CA ASN A 69 -11.79 9.78 -3.09
C ASN A 69 -12.52 10.99 -2.51
N GLY A 70 -11.78 11.86 -1.82
CA GLY A 70 -12.28 13.17 -1.38
C GLY A 70 -12.68 14.13 -2.50
N GLN A 71 -12.74 13.67 -3.76
CA GLN A 71 -13.11 14.44 -4.95
C GLN A 71 -14.44 14.02 -5.58
N TYR A 72 -14.98 12.84 -5.25
CA TYR A 72 -16.30 12.40 -5.73
C TYR A 72 -17.28 12.44 -4.56
N GLN A 73 -18.51 12.90 -4.83
CA GLN A 73 -19.56 12.90 -3.81
C GLN A 73 -19.68 11.50 -3.20
N PRO A 74 -19.76 11.37 -1.85
CA PRO A 74 -19.82 10.07 -1.22
C PRO A 74 -21.02 9.30 -1.75
N ASN A 75 -20.79 8.07 -2.21
CA ASN A 75 -21.86 7.25 -2.76
C ASN A 75 -22.91 7.05 -1.64
N PRO A 76 -24.19 7.39 -1.86
CA PRO A 76 -25.23 7.24 -0.85
C PRO A 76 -25.32 5.82 -0.29
N LEU A 77 -24.94 4.80 -1.07
CA LEU A 77 -24.89 3.41 -0.64
C LEU A 77 -23.80 3.16 0.41
N GLU A 78 -22.62 3.78 0.26
CA GLU A 78 -21.49 3.64 1.19
C GLU A 78 -21.81 4.28 2.55
N ASN A 79 -22.46 5.44 2.53
CA ASN A 79 -22.93 6.09 3.76
C ASN A 79 -24.00 5.26 4.47
N LYS A 80 -24.99 4.75 3.73
CA LYS A 80 -26.00 3.83 4.30
C LYS A 80 -25.36 2.57 4.87
N PHE A 81 -24.33 2.05 4.20
CA PHE A 81 -23.57 0.89 4.66
C PHE A 81 -22.81 1.21 5.96
N ALA A 82 -22.14 2.36 6.05
CA ALA A 82 -21.50 2.84 7.28
C ALA A 82 -22.48 3.02 8.44
N ASP A 83 -23.64 3.61 8.20
CA ASP A 83 -24.67 3.83 9.22
C ASP A 83 -25.23 2.51 9.74
N ARG A 84 -25.51 1.55 8.84
CA ARG A 84 -25.96 0.20 9.22
C ARG A 84 -24.90 -0.56 10.02
N LEU A 85 -23.63 -0.51 9.62
CA LEU A 85 -22.55 -1.13 10.39
C LEU A 85 -22.40 -0.49 11.78
N SER A 86 -22.54 0.84 11.85
CA SER A 86 -22.50 1.59 13.11
C SER A 86 -23.63 1.19 14.05
N PHE A 87 -24.83 0.93 13.51
CA PHE A 87 -25.96 0.40 14.29
C PHE A 87 -25.64 -0.97 14.93
N PHE A 88 -24.86 -1.82 14.26
CA PHE A 88 -24.37 -3.09 14.80
C PHE A 88 -23.09 -2.95 15.65
N GLY A 89 -22.69 -1.73 16.03
CA GLY A 89 -21.54 -1.48 16.91
C GLY A 89 -20.18 -1.46 16.21
N ILE A 90 -20.14 -1.60 14.88
CA ILE A 90 -18.93 -1.46 14.06
C ILE A 90 -18.79 0.03 13.71
N THR A 91 -17.96 0.75 14.46
CA THR A 91 -17.92 2.23 14.42
C THR A 91 -16.66 2.79 13.74
N ASP A 92 -15.64 1.96 13.55
CA ASP A 92 -14.33 2.39 13.08
C ASP A 92 -13.63 1.29 12.24
N SER A 93 -12.54 1.66 11.57
CA SER A 93 -11.78 0.80 10.69
C SER A 93 -11.24 -0.45 11.40
N GLN A 94 -10.82 -0.36 12.65
CA GLN A 94 -10.28 -1.51 13.38
C GLN A 94 -11.35 -2.55 13.69
N LYS A 95 -12.52 -2.11 14.17
CA LYS A 95 -13.68 -2.99 14.35
C LYS A 95 -14.16 -3.56 13.02
N PHE A 96 -14.13 -2.75 11.97
CA PHE A 96 -14.51 -3.19 10.64
C PHE A 96 -13.58 -4.28 10.10
N ALA A 97 -12.25 -4.10 10.19
CA ALA A 97 -11.28 -5.14 9.80
C ALA A 97 -11.51 -6.45 10.57
N SER A 98 -11.82 -6.36 11.86
CA SER A 98 -12.14 -7.52 12.70
C SER A 98 -13.46 -8.22 12.30
N ALA A 99 -14.47 -7.44 11.94
CA ALA A 99 -15.75 -7.92 11.44
C ALA A 99 -15.66 -8.48 10.00
N ALA A 100 -14.74 -7.97 9.20
CA ALA A 100 -14.48 -8.37 7.81
C ALA A 100 -13.31 -9.37 7.68
N SER A 101 -12.89 -10.00 8.78
CA SER A 101 -11.62 -10.74 8.86
C SER A 101 -11.54 -11.97 7.96
N THR A 102 -12.66 -12.58 7.56
CA THR A 102 -12.67 -13.81 6.73
C THR A 102 -13.62 -13.69 5.54
N PRO A 103 -13.44 -14.48 4.46
CA PRO A 103 -14.33 -14.44 3.30
C PRO A 103 -15.79 -14.71 3.66
N PHE A 104 -16.02 -15.66 4.58
CA PHE A 104 -17.36 -15.96 5.09
C PHE A 104 -17.99 -14.75 5.77
N LYS A 105 -17.27 -14.07 6.67
CA LYS A 105 -17.77 -12.88 7.37
C LYS A 105 -18.04 -11.72 6.40
N ARG A 106 -17.18 -11.51 5.40
CA ARG A 106 -17.40 -10.49 4.35
C ARG A 106 -18.64 -10.80 3.51
N SER A 107 -18.84 -12.06 3.14
CA SER A 107 -20.05 -12.52 2.45
C SER A 107 -21.31 -12.31 3.31
N MET A 108 -21.26 -12.66 4.60
CA MET A 108 -22.37 -12.44 5.53
C MET A 108 -22.67 -10.94 5.72
N MET A 109 -21.64 -10.10 5.83
CA MET A 109 -21.78 -8.65 5.91
C MET A 109 -22.44 -8.07 4.65
N SER A 110 -22.05 -8.56 3.46
CA SER A 110 -22.70 -8.18 2.20
C SER A 110 -24.18 -8.58 2.17
N PHE A 111 -24.58 -9.67 2.84
CA PHE A 111 -25.97 -10.12 2.93
C PHE A 111 -26.80 -9.29 3.90
N LEU A 112 -26.24 -9.01 5.09
CA LEU A 112 -26.94 -8.27 6.14
C LEU A 112 -27.13 -6.80 5.80
N VAL A 113 -26.18 -6.23 5.05
CA VAL A 113 -26.16 -4.79 4.78
C VAL A 113 -26.53 -4.45 3.34
N GLY A 114 -26.29 -5.36 2.38
CA GLY A 114 -26.66 -5.19 0.96
C GLY A 114 -27.95 -5.92 0.58
N PHE A 115 -29.01 -5.19 0.27
CA PHE A 115 -30.25 -5.73 -0.28
C PHE A 115 -30.33 -5.44 -1.79
N GLY A 116 -30.73 -6.42 -2.61
CA GLY A 116 -30.97 -6.25 -4.05
C GLY A 116 -29.72 -6.28 -4.95
N ASN A 117 -29.77 -5.54 -6.06
CA ASN A 117 -28.72 -5.50 -7.10
C ASN A 117 -27.37 -4.93 -6.62
N ASP A 118 -27.36 -4.21 -5.50
CA ASP A 118 -26.16 -3.59 -4.92
C ASP A 118 -25.22 -4.59 -4.25
N ARG A 119 -25.64 -5.85 -4.09
CA ARG A 119 -24.91 -6.85 -3.30
C ARG A 119 -23.56 -7.24 -3.91
N GLN A 120 -23.47 -7.37 -5.24
CA GLN A 120 -22.20 -7.70 -5.90
C GLN A 120 -21.20 -6.55 -5.81
N TYR A 121 -21.67 -5.31 -5.99
CA TYR A 121 -20.87 -4.09 -5.82
C TYR A 121 -20.36 -3.98 -4.37
N ILE A 122 -21.24 -4.07 -3.39
CA ILE A 122 -20.89 -3.99 -1.97
C ILE A 122 -19.93 -5.12 -1.58
N LYS A 123 -20.11 -6.34 -2.09
CA LYS A 123 -19.17 -7.45 -1.81
C LYS A 123 -17.76 -7.12 -2.27
N GLN A 124 -17.58 -6.62 -3.50
CA GLN A 124 -16.26 -6.22 -4.01
C GLN A 124 -15.66 -5.06 -3.20
N LYS A 125 -16.50 -4.10 -2.77
CA LYS A 125 -16.06 -2.96 -1.95
C LYS A 125 -15.67 -3.37 -0.53
N ILE A 126 -16.37 -4.31 0.09
CA ILE A 126 -16.02 -4.84 1.41
C ILE A 126 -14.60 -5.42 1.40
N ASP A 127 -14.21 -6.15 0.35
CA ASP A 127 -12.85 -6.67 0.21
C ASP A 127 -11.81 -5.52 0.16
N GLN A 128 -12.08 -4.48 -0.64
CA GLN A 128 -11.21 -3.30 -0.72
C GLN A 128 -11.10 -2.60 0.63
N TRP A 129 -12.22 -2.22 1.25
CA TRP A 129 -12.23 -1.53 2.54
C TRP A 129 -11.61 -2.36 3.65
N ALA A 130 -11.75 -3.69 3.62
CA ALA A 130 -11.20 -4.56 4.65
C ALA A 130 -9.67 -4.51 4.62
N GLY A 131 -9.08 -4.57 3.42
CA GLY A 131 -7.64 -4.40 3.25
C GLY A 131 -7.15 -3.00 3.64
N GLN A 132 -7.88 -1.93 3.28
CA GLN A 132 -7.51 -0.55 3.67
C GLN A 132 -7.55 -0.38 5.18
N ALA A 133 -8.61 -0.89 5.80
CA ALA A 133 -8.78 -0.86 7.25
C ALA A 133 -7.66 -1.62 7.97
N ASP A 134 -7.19 -2.72 7.39
CA ASP A 134 -6.01 -3.43 7.89
C ASP A 134 -4.77 -2.53 7.79
N ILE A 135 -4.48 -1.97 6.61
CA ILE A 135 -3.28 -1.15 6.34
C ILE A 135 -3.22 0.09 7.24
N ILE A 136 -4.36 0.73 7.54
CA ILE A 136 -4.44 1.91 8.42
C ILE A 136 -3.88 1.66 9.83
N LYS A 137 -3.87 0.40 10.30
CA LYS A 137 -3.24 0.04 11.58
C LYS A 137 -1.76 0.38 11.63
N THR A 138 -1.08 0.45 10.48
CA THR A 138 0.34 0.81 10.38
C THR A 138 0.60 2.30 10.58
N GLY A 139 -0.45 3.11 10.75
CA GLY A 139 -0.37 4.58 10.78
C GLY A 139 -0.55 5.23 9.41
N ALA A 140 -0.83 4.45 8.37
CA ALA A 140 -1.21 4.99 7.07
C ALA A 140 -2.47 5.86 7.15
N SER A 141 -2.51 6.96 6.38
CA SER A 141 -3.74 7.70 6.15
C SER A 141 -4.67 6.88 5.23
N ILE A 142 -5.94 7.28 5.14
CA ILE A 142 -6.90 6.61 4.23
C ILE A 142 -6.42 6.69 2.78
N ASN A 143 -5.87 7.84 2.37
CA ASN A 143 -5.36 8.03 1.01
C ASN A 143 -4.11 7.19 0.75
N ASP A 144 -3.20 7.09 1.72
CA ASP A 144 -1.99 6.27 1.57
C ASP A 144 -2.36 4.79 1.49
N ALA A 145 -3.26 4.32 2.38
CA ALA A 145 -3.74 2.94 2.37
C ALA A 145 -4.44 2.59 1.05
N LYS A 146 -5.22 3.53 0.50
CA LYS A 146 -5.86 3.38 -0.82
C LYS A 146 -4.84 3.34 -1.94
N LEU A 147 -3.85 4.24 -1.93
CA LEU A 147 -2.78 4.28 -2.92
C LEU A 147 -1.95 2.99 -2.89
N MET A 148 -1.64 2.48 -1.70
CA MET A 148 -1.01 1.17 -1.50
C MET A 148 -1.84 0.04 -2.11
N GLN A 149 -3.17 0.05 -1.93
CA GLN A 149 -4.05 -0.92 -2.59
C GLN A 149 -4.05 -0.83 -4.11
N MET A 150 -4.04 0.39 -4.66
CA MET A 150 -3.93 0.59 -6.11
C MET A 150 -2.61 0.04 -6.67
N THR A 151 -1.54 0.06 -5.86
CA THR A 151 -0.26 -0.57 -6.22
C THR A 151 -0.20 -2.08 -6.01
N GLY A 152 -1.28 -2.70 -5.52
CA GLY A 152 -1.38 -4.15 -5.33
C GLY A 152 -1.13 -4.63 -3.89
N VAL A 153 -0.85 -3.74 -2.94
CA VAL A 153 -0.76 -4.11 -1.52
C VAL A 153 -2.16 -4.42 -1.01
N ARG A 154 -2.42 -5.65 -0.56
CA ARG A 154 -3.80 -6.06 -0.25
C ARG A 154 -4.19 -5.72 1.19
N ASP A 155 -3.27 -5.88 2.12
CA ASP A 155 -3.45 -5.81 3.56
C ASP A 155 -2.08 -5.61 4.26
N VAL A 156 -2.05 -5.63 5.60
CA VAL A 156 -0.81 -5.44 6.38
C VAL A 156 0.19 -6.57 6.19
N GLY A 157 -0.29 -7.81 6.10
CA GLY A 157 0.55 -8.98 5.83
C GLY A 157 1.23 -8.86 4.47
N HIS A 158 0.51 -8.45 3.43
CA HIS A 158 1.13 -8.18 2.12
C HIS A 158 2.10 -6.99 2.19
N LEU A 159 1.75 -5.91 2.91
CA LEU A 159 2.65 -4.77 3.07
C LEU A 159 3.97 -5.15 3.74
N SER A 160 3.93 -6.06 4.72
CA SER A 160 5.11 -6.51 5.45
C SER A 160 6.16 -7.23 4.58
N THR A 161 5.77 -7.74 3.40
CA THR A 161 6.70 -8.41 2.48
C THR A 161 7.61 -7.43 1.73
N TYR A 162 7.26 -6.14 1.70
CA TYR A 162 8.05 -5.08 1.06
C TYR A 162 9.16 -4.51 1.95
N ALA A 163 9.55 -5.24 3.00
CA ALA A 163 10.57 -4.80 3.96
C ALA A 163 11.95 -4.57 3.33
N ASN A 164 12.29 -5.32 2.27
CA ASN A 164 13.58 -5.20 1.61
C ASN A 164 13.71 -3.84 0.91
N PRO A 165 14.89 -3.21 0.90
CA PRO A 165 15.08 -1.89 0.29
C PRO A 165 14.68 -1.82 -1.20
N ILE A 166 14.92 -2.89 -1.96
CA ILE A 166 14.58 -2.97 -3.39
C ILE A 166 13.05 -3.02 -3.56
N ASP A 167 12.37 -3.91 -2.84
CA ASP A 167 10.92 -4.06 -2.90
C ASP A 167 10.21 -2.78 -2.42
N LYS A 168 10.75 -2.15 -1.37
CA LYS A 168 10.30 -0.86 -0.85
C LYS A 168 10.39 0.24 -1.90
N GLY A 169 11.53 0.33 -2.61
CA GLY A 169 11.73 1.29 -3.70
C GLY A 169 10.79 1.04 -4.89
N ALA A 170 10.59 -0.23 -5.25
CA ALA A 170 9.65 -0.61 -6.31
C ALA A 170 8.19 -0.26 -5.97
N LEU A 171 7.77 -0.54 -4.74
CA LEU A 171 6.45 -0.15 -4.23
C LEU A 171 6.28 1.37 -4.26
N TYR A 172 7.28 2.12 -3.77
CA TYR A 172 7.25 3.58 -3.79
C TYR A 172 7.14 4.15 -5.22
N ALA A 173 7.92 3.63 -6.16
CA ALA A 173 7.84 4.05 -7.56
C ALA A 173 6.45 3.75 -8.17
N ALA A 174 5.89 2.57 -7.88
CA ALA A 174 4.54 2.21 -8.31
C ALA A 174 3.47 3.13 -7.68
N MET A 175 3.64 3.49 -6.41
CA MET A 175 2.76 4.44 -5.72
C MET A 175 2.84 5.81 -6.40
N GLY A 176 4.03 6.26 -6.81
CA GLY A 176 4.20 7.50 -7.56
C GLY A 176 3.46 7.50 -8.90
N ALA A 177 3.58 6.40 -9.67
CA ALA A 177 2.86 6.25 -10.93
C ALA A 177 1.34 6.31 -10.74
N ASN A 178 0.80 5.56 -9.76
CA ASN A 178 -0.63 5.58 -9.45
C ASN A 178 -1.09 6.92 -8.86
N ALA A 179 -0.26 7.59 -8.07
CA ALA A 179 -0.57 8.90 -7.52
C ALA A 179 -0.75 9.93 -8.63
N MET A 180 0.15 9.95 -9.62
CA MET A 180 0.03 10.80 -10.80
C MET A 180 -1.17 10.43 -11.67
N GLN A 181 -1.40 9.13 -11.90
CA GLN A 181 -2.50 8.66 -12.75
C GLN A 181 -3.89 8.99 -12.17
N TYR A 182 -4.05 8.87 -10.86
CA TYR A 182 -5.35 9.00 -10.18
C TYR A 182 -5.49 10.28 -9.35
N GLY A 183 -4.52 11.19 -9.40
CA GLY A 183 -4.55 12.49 -8.72
C GLY A 183 -4.43 12.41 -7.20
N PHE A 184 -3.72 11.42 -6.66
CA PHE A 184 -3.43 11.36 -5.22
C PHE A 184 -2.16 12.15 -4.88
N HIS A 185 -2.12 12.66 -3.64
CA HIS A 185 -0.85 13.10 -3.06
C HIS A 185 0.06 11.90 -2.86
N MET A 186 1.31 12.00 -3.32
CA MET A 186 2.32 10.97 -3.12
C MET A 186 2.93 11.11 -1.72
N PRO A 187 2.78 10.13 -0.81
CA PRO A 187 3.44 10.17 0.48
C PRO A 187 4.95 10.14 0.30
N ASN A 188 5.69 10.77 1.22
CA ASN A 188 7.15 10.70 1.19
C ASN A 188 7.65 9.26 1.51
N MET A 189 8.84 8.94 1.02
CA MET A 189 9.45 7.60 1.18
C MET A 189 9.66 7.20 2.64
N GLY A 190 9.94 8.17 3.53
CA GLY A 190 10.09 7.93 4.95
C GLY A 190 8.81 7.39 5.60
N SER A 191 7.66 7.99 5.27
CA SER A 191 6.34 7.56 5.72
C SER A 191 6.03 6.15 5.23
N VAL A 192 6.20 5.88 3.94
CA VAL A 192 5.96 4.54 3.36
C VAL A 192 6.87 3.49 4.02
N SER A 193 8.15 3.82 4.21
CA SER A 193 9.10 2.95 4.91
C SER A 193 8.66 2.65 6.35
N SER A 194 8.22 3.68 7.08
CA SER A 194 7.76 3.51 8.47
C SER A 194 6.51 2.63 8.57
N GLN A 195 5.59 2.75 7.61
CA GLN A 195 4.37 1.94 7.53
C GLN A 195 4.70 0.46 7.22
N ILE A 196 5.69 0.21 6.36
CA ILE A 196 6.19 -1.14 6.08
C ILE A 196 6.85 -1.76 7.32
N GLU A 197 7.71 -1.01 8.03
CA GLU A 197 8.31 -1.54 9.26
C GLU A 197 7.26 -1.80 10.35
N ALA A 198 6.26 -0.91 10.49
CA ALA A 198 5.14 -1.13 11.39
C ALA A 198 4.33 -2.37 10.98
N ALA A 199 4.14 -2.62 9.68
CA ALA A 199 3.43 -3.79 9.17
C ALA A 199 4.08 -5.11 9.61
N ARG A 200 5.40 -5.15 9.79
CA ARG A 200 6.11 -6.35 10.27
C ARG A 200 5.82 -6.67 11.74
N GLN A 201 5.38 -5.69 12.51
CA GLN A 201 5.09 -5.82 13.94
C GLN A 201 3.60 -6.03 14.21
N ILE A 202 2.74 -5.85 13.21
CA ILE A 202 1.29 -5.93 13.33
C ILE A 202 0.80 -7.22 12.67
N ALA A 203 0.09 -8.05 13.41
CA ALA A 203 -0.53 -9.24 12.84
C ALA A 203 -1.60 -8.85 11.79
N PRO A 204 -1.62 -9.49 10.61
CA PRO A 204 -2.67 -9.28 9.63
C PRO A 204 -4.01 -9.73 10.20
N THR A 205 -5.03 -8.88 10.09
CA THR A 205 -6.38 -9.22 10.56
C THR A 205 -7.20 -9.87 9.44
N ILE A 206 -6.90 -9.53 8.18
CA ILE A 206 -7.65 -10.01 7.02
C ILE A 206 -7.08 -11.33 6.51
N ARG A 207 -7.97 -12.31 6.32
CA ARG A 207 -7.71 -13.56 5.63
C ARG A 207 -8.48 -13.58 4.31
N TRP A 208 -7.78 -13.90 3.24
CA TRP A 208 -8.33 -13.93 1.88
C TRP A 208 -8.86 -15.29 1.46
N ASN A 209 -8.42 -16.36 2.13
CA ASN A 209 -8.81 -17.74 1.90
C ASN A 209 -9.45 -18.33 3.16
#